data_AF-A0A9W4G776-F1
#
_entry.id   AF-A0A9W4G776-F1
#
_cell.length_a   1.000
_cell.length_b   1.000
_cell.length_c   1.000
_cell.angle_alpha   90.00
_cell.angle_beta   90.00
_cell.angle_gamma   90.00
#
_symmetry.space_group_name_H-M   'P 1'
#
loop_
_entity.id
_entity.type
_entity.pdbx_description
1 polymer ?
#
loop_
_entity_poly.entity_id
_entity_poly.type
_entity_poly.pdbx_seq_one_letter_code
_entity_poly.pdbx_strand_id
1 'polypeptide(L)' 'MKLPNGNQAEISLQKLVGYCLNQEHSSGKHKARVFASVLGITTNNAEVLRELIQKAAIEAGLFHFPGKTV' A
#
# COMPACT_ATOMS: atom_id res chain seq x y z
N MET A 1 10.44 -6.54 2.51
CA MET A 1 11.68 -6.68 3.31
C MET A 1 11.28 -6.45 4.75
N LYS A 2 11.61 -7.38 5.66
CA LYS A 2 11.30 -7.23 7.08
C LYS A 2 11.98 -5.99 7.65
N LEU A 3 11.21 -5.11 8.27
CA LEU A 3 11.72 -3.93 8.98
C LEU A 3 12.09 -4.31 10.41
N PRO A 4 13.14 -3.68 10.99
CA PRO A 4 13.33 -3.69 12.44
C PRO A 4 12.07 -3.18 13.13
N ASN A 5 11.57 -3.93 14.13
CA ASN A 5 10.33 -3.61 14.86
C ASN A 5 9.11 -3.41 13.95
N GLY A 6 9.00 -4.14 12.84
CA GLY A 6 7.91 -3.96 11.87
C GLY A 6 6.49 -4.13 12.45
N ASN A 7 6.35 -4.87 13.56
CA ASN A 7 5.09 -5.00 14.31
C ASN A 7 4.66 -3.69 15.00
N GLN A 8 5.57 -2.74 15.17
CA GLN A 8 5.31 -1.41 15.72
C GLN A 8 5.22 -0.33 14.62
N ALA A 9 5.27 -0.71 13.34
CA ALA A 9 5.20 0.24 12.24
C ALA A 9 3.83 0.94 12.21
N GLU A 10 3.82 2.27 12.25
CA GLU A 10 2.60 3.04 12.07
C GLU A 10 2.30 3.25 10.59
N ILE A 11 1.14 2.78 10.14
CA ILE A 11 0.67 2.92 8.76
C ILE A 11 -0.63 3.70 8.77
N SER A 12 -0.51 5.02 8.64
CA SER A 12 -1.66 5.95 8.69
C SER A 12 -2.57 5.79 7.47
N LEU A 13 -3.82 5.39 7.71
CA LEU A 13 -4.84 5.31 6.66
C LEU A 13 -5.13 6.68 6.04
N GLN A 14 -5.03 7.76 6.82
CA GLN A 14 -5.19 9.13 6.31
C GLN A 14 -4.10 9.49 5.29
N LYS A 15 -2.84 9.09 5.50
CA LYS A 15 -1.78 9.28 4.50
C LYS A 15 -1.99 8.39 3.27
N LEU A 16 -2.53 7.18 3.45
CA LEU A 16 -2.85 6.31 2.32
C LEU A 16 -3.92 6.95 1.43
N VAL A 17 -5.06 7.34 2.01
CA VAL A 17 -6.19 7.89 1.25
C VAL A 17 -5.93 9.31 0.77
N GLY A 18 -5.37 10.18 1.62
CA GLY A 18 -5.20 11.60 1.32
C GLY A 18 -4.02 11.91 0.40
N TYR A 19 -2.99 11.05 0.39
CA TYR A 19 -1.77 11.26 -0.39
C TYR A 19 -1.45 10.09 -1.33
N CYS A 20 -1.16 8.89 -0.81
CA CYS A 20 -0.59 7.81 -1.63
C CYS A 20 -1.53 7.26 -2.70
N LEU A 21 -2.84 7.20 -2.41
CA LEU A 21 -3.89 6.66 -3.27
C LEU A 21 -4.77 7.76 -3.88
N ASN A 22 -4.48 9.01 -3.57
CA ASN A 22 -5.22 10.15 -4.08
C ASN A 22 -4.72 10.55 -5.47
N GLN A 23 -5.58 10.39 -6.48
CA GLN A 23 -5.28 10.77 -7.87
C GLN A 23 -5.29 12.28 -8.09
N GLU A 24 -5.92 13.05 -7.21
CA GLU A 24 -6.00 14.51 -7.28
C GLU A 24 -4.83 15.19 -6.54
N HIS A 25 -4.08 14.43 -5.73
CA HIS A 25 -2.96 14.99 -4.98
C HIS A 25 -1.80 15.36 -5.91
N SER A 26 -1.32 16.60 -5.79
CA SER A 26 -0.28 17.19 -6.65
C SER A 26 0.94 16.28 -6.87
N SER A 27 1.50 15.73 -5.79
CA SER A 27 2.61 14.76 -5.81
C SER A 27 2.19 13.29 -5.66
N GLY A 28 1.03 13.01 -5.07
CA GLY A 28 0.55 11.64 -4.76
C GLY A 28 -0.01 10.90 -5.96
N LYS A 29 -0.53 11.64 -6.96
CA LYS A 29 -1.19 11.10 -8.16
C LYS A 29 -0.39 10.04 -8.92
N HIS A 30 0.93 10.19 -8.99
CA HIS A 30 1.80 9.21 -9.67
C HIS A 30 1.87 7.88 -8.93
N LYS A 31 1.84 7.91 -7.59
CA LYS A 31 1.76 6.70 -6.75
C LYS A 31 0.39 6.06 -6.88
N ALA A 32 -0.67 6.86 -6.79
CA ALA A 32 -2.05 6.41 -6.94
C ALA A 32 -2.27 5.67 -8.27
N ARG A 33 -1.73 6.21 -9.37
CA ARG A 33 -1.78 5.57 -10.69
C ARG A 33 -1.11 4.19 -10.71
N VAL A 34 0.06 4.05 -10.09
CA VAL A 34 0.78 2.76 -10.05
C VAL A 34 0.03 1.74 -9.20
N PHE A 35 -0.43 2.14 -8.02
CA PHE A 35 -1.22 1.27 -7.14
C PHE A 35 -2.50 0.79 -7.82
N ALA A 36 -3.22 1.68 -8.49
CA ALA A 36 -4.43 1.31 -9.24
C ALA A 36 -4.10 0.40 -10.44
N SER A 37 -3.07 0.74 -11.24
CA SER A 37 -2.76 0.02 -12.48
C SER A 37 -2.12 -1.35 -12.25
N VAL A 38 -1.28 -1.48 -11.22
CA VAL A 38 -0.51 -2.71 -10.95
C VAL A 38 -1.25 -3.60 -9.96
N LEU A 39 -1.83 -3.02 -8.91
CA LEU A 39 -2.42 -3.77 -7.80
C LEU A 39 -3.95 -3.65 -7.69
N GLY A 40 -4.60 -2.80 -8.50
CA GLY A 40 -6.05 -2.55 -8.37
C GLY A 40 -6.44 -1.85 -7.06
N ILE A 41 -5.48 -1.20 -6.40
CA ILE A 41 -5.70 -0.52 -5.12
C ILE A 41 -5.98 0.96 -5.35
N THR A 42 -7.08 1.43 -4.79
CA THR A 42 -7.56 2.81 -4.81
C THR A 42 -7.93 3.25 -3.38
N THR A 43 -8.40 4.48 -3.22
CA THR A 43 -8.93 4.97 -1.93
C THR A 43 -10.05 4.09 -1.37
N ASN A 44 -10.81 3.39 -2.22
CA ASN A 44 -11.97 2.58 -1.81
C ASN A 44 -11.58 1.27 -1.11
N ASN A 45 -10.34 0.81 -1.30
CA ASN A 45 -9.82 -0.42 -0.69
C ASN A 45 -8.45 -0.17 -0.04
N ALA A 46 -8.22 1.03 0.50
CA ALA A 46 -6.96 1.44 1.11
C ALA A 46 -6.50 0.55 2.28
N GLU A 47 -7.44 -0.09 2.99
CA GLU A 47 -7.15 -1.08 4.04
C GLU A 47 -6.33 -2.27 3.53
N VAL A 48 -6.57 -2.71 2.29
CA VAL A 48 -5.80 -3.81 1.67
C VAL A 48 -4.31 -3.43 1.59
N LEU A 49 -4.01 -2.19 1.19
CA LEU A 49 -2.63 -1.71 1.15
C LEU A 49 -2.02 -1.60 2.56
N ARG A 50 -2.80 -1.15 3.54
CA ARG A 50 -2.34 -1.08 4.94
C ARG A 50 -1.93 -2.45 5.45
N GLU A 51 -2.76 -3.46 5.25
CA GLU A 51 -2.46 -4.84 5.66
C GLU A 51 -1.23 -5.39 4.96
N LEU A 52 -1.09 -5.14 3.66
CA LEU A 52 0.07 -5.59 2.88
C LEU A 52 1.37 -4.92 3.35
N ILE A 53 1.35 -3.62 3.61
CA ILE A 53 2.51 -2.90 4.17
C ILE A 53 2.83 -3.43 5.57
N GLN A 54 1.82 -3.69 6.41
CA GLN A 54 2.01 -4.22 7.75
C GLN A 54 2.65 -5.61 7.74
N LYS A 55 2.15 -6.50 6.89
CA LYS A 55 2.73 -7.84 6.67
C LYS A 55 4.16 -7.72 6.15
N ALA A 56 4.40 -6.87 5.16
CA ALA A 56 5.73 -6.61 4.61
C ALA A 56 6.71 -6.03 5.62
N ALA A 57 6.23 -5.25 6.60
CA ALA A 57 7.05 -4.73 7.68
C ALA A 57 7.47 -5.86 8.65
N ILE A 58 6.58 -6.79 8.97
CA ILE A 58 6.83 -7.86 9.94
C ILE A 58 7.62 -9.03 9.32
N GLU A 59 7.40 -9.32 8.05
CA GLU A 59 7.88 -10.53 7.38
C GLU A 59 8.74 -10.21 6.16
N ALA A 60 9.75 -11.06 5.91
CA ALA A 60 10.50 -11.04 4.66
C ALA A 60 9.92 -12.14 3.76
N GLY A 61 9.27 -11.77 2.66
CA GLY A 61 8.70 -12.75 1.75
C GLY A 61 8.02 -12.15 0.52
N LEU A 62 7.72 -13.01 -0.45
CA LEU A 62 6.86 -12.71 -1.59
C LEU A 62 5.40 -12.68 -1.14
N PHE A 63 4.73 -11.55 -1.37
CA PHE A 63 3.31 -11.42 -1.09
C PHE A 63 2.51 -11.80 -2.34
N HIS A 64 1.57 -12.72 -2.18
CA HIS A 64 0.61 -13.03 -3.24
C HIS A 64 -0.46 -11.93 -3.29
N PHE A 65 -0.54 -11.23 -4.41
CA PHE A 65 -1.59 -10.26 -4.67
C PHE A 65 -2.72 -10.97 -5.43
N PRO A 66 -3.91 -11.17 -4.83
CA PRO A 66 -5.02 -11.78 -5.53
C PRO A 66 -5.40 -10.90 -6.73
N GLY A 67 -5.24 -11.42 -7.95
CA GLY A 67 -5.63 -10.75 -9.18
C GLY A 67 -4.54 -10.55 -10.22
N LYS A 68 -3.25 -10.76 -9.91
CA LYS A 68 -2.17 -10.84 -10.91
C LYS A 68 -1.00 -11.71 -10.43
N THR A 69 -0.70 -12.74 -11.21
CA THR A 69 0.62 -13.36 -11.25
C THR A 69 1.55 -12.39 -11.98
N VAL A 70 2.58 -11.89 -11.29
CA VAL A 70 3.79 -11.39 -11.96
C VAL A 70 4.75 -12.55 -12.15
#